data_AF-A0A1G4GWP7-F1
#
_entry.id   AF-A0A1G4GWP7-F1
#
_cell.length_a   1.000
_cell.length_b   1.000
_cell.length_c   1.000
_cell.angle_alpha   90.00
_cell.angle_beta   90.00
_cell.angle_gamma   90.00
#
_symmetry.space_group_name_H-M   'P 1'
#
loop_
_entity.id
_entity.type
_entity.pdbx_description
1 polymer ?
#
loop_
_entity_poly.entity_id
_entity_poly.type
_entity_poly.pdbx_seq_one_letter_code
_entity_poly.pdbx_strand_id
1 'polypeptide(L)'
;MNLFLNVLILIDAASVTFLSVTFLMINLNEESLLLSKAHRENGKKALVVAILLYAVFLIFLFTYKAYKNKRKLYNNFFMKKRNAPRYVQLASNYLSATDEYEQYELSKI
;
A
#
# COMPACT_ATOMS: atom_id res chain seq x y z
N MET A 1 12.45 -1.20 5.75
CA MET A 1 11.36 -0.22 5.52
C MET A 1 9.99 -0.82 5.20
N ASN A 2 9.89 -1.95 4.46
CA ASN A 2 8.57 -2.58 4.21
C ASN A 2 8.00 -3.29 5.45
N LEU A 3 8.88 -3.92 6.25
CA LEU A 3 8.51 -4.54 7.52
C LEU A 3 7.99 -3.51 8.54
N PHE A 4 8.72 -2.41 8.72
CA PHE A 4 8.36 -1.32 9.64
C PHE A 4 6.97 -0.74 9.33
N LEU A 5 6.68 -0.44 8.06
CA LEU A 5 5.37 0.08 7.66
C LEU A 5 4.24 -0.92 7.93
N ASN A 6 4.48 -2.22 7.70
CA ASN A 6 3.50 -3.26 8.02
C ASN A 6 3.27 -3.40 9.52
N VAL A 7 4.32 -3.31 10.34
CA VAL A 7 4.21 -3.31 11.81
C VAL A 7 3.42 -2.10 12.28
N LEU A 8 3.67 -0.91 11.70
CA LEU A 8 2.92 0.30 12.04
C LEU A 8 1.43 0.14 11.74
N ILE A 9 1.09 -0.37 10.55
CA ILE A 9 -0.30 -0.64 10.15
C ILE A 9 -0.96 -1.66 11.10
N LEU A 10 -0.22 -2.69 11.52
CA LEU A 10 -0.74 -3.71 12.42
C LEU A 10 -1.06 -3.13 13.81
N ILE A 11 -0.14 -2.35 14.39
CA ILE A 11 -0.33 -1.73 15.70
C ILE A 11 -1.49 -0.73 15.66
N ASP A 12 -1.56 0.07 14.60
CA ASP A 12 -2.60 1.06 14.41
C ASP A 12 -3.97 0.40 14.25
N ALA A 13 -4.06 -0.65 13.42
CA ALA A 13 -5.28 -1.46 13.27
C ALA A 13 -5.73 -2.07 14.60
N ALA A 14 -4.80 -2.67 15.35
CA ALA A 14 -5.07 -3.25 16.66
C ALA A 14 -5.61 -2.20 17.64
N SER A 15 -5.05 -0.99 17.61
CA SER A 15 -5.47 0.14 18.45
C SER A 15 -6.90 0.58 18.11
N VAL A 16 -7.24 0.72 16.82
CA VAL A 16 -8.61 1.06 16.38
C VAL A 16 -9.62 0.01 16.83
N THR A 17 -9.30 -1.28 16.67
CA THR A 17 -10.18 -2.37 17.13
C THR A 17 -10.35 -2.37 18.64
N PHE A 18 -9.27 -2.19 19.41
CA PHE A 18 -9.33 -2.13 20.86
C PHE A 18 -10.19 -0.95 21.35
N LEU A 19 -9.99 0.24 20.77
CA LEU A 19 -10.79 1.41 21.09
C LEU A 19 -12.27 1.22 20.71
N SER A 20 -12.54 0.56 19.58
CA SER A 20 -13.92 0.27 19.17
C SER A 20 -14.62 -0.72 20.11
N VAL A 21 -13.91 -1.75 20.58
CA VAL A 21 -14.42 -2.72 21.55
C VAL A 21 -14.65 -2.06 22.92
N THR A 22 -13.73 -1.21 23.38
CA THR A 22 -13.89 -0.47 24.64
C THR A 22 -15.05 0.52 24.55
N PHE A 23 -15.28 1.18 23.41
CA PHE A 23 -16.46 2.00 23.17
C PHE A 23 -17.77 1.19 23.31
N LEU A 24 -17.82 0.00 22.70
CA LEU A 24 -18.99 -0.89 22.78
C LEU A 24 -19.23 -1.37 24.22
N MET A 25 -18.18 -1.81 24.93
CA MET A 25 -18.24 -2.17 26.35
C MET A 25 -18.80 -1.03 27.19
N ILE A 26 -18.30 0.20 27.00
CA ILE A 26 -18.76 1.38 27.72
C ILE A 26 -20.21 1.74 27.37
N ASN A 27 -20.75 1.37 26.22
CA ASN A 27 -22.15 1.67 25.86
C ASN A 27 -23.13 0.56 26.26
N LEU A 28 -22.74 -0.71 26.13
CA LEU A 28 -23.62 -1.85 26.31
C LEU A 28 -23.58 -2.43 27.72
N ASN A 29 -22.47 -2.26 28.45
CA ASN A 29 -22.26 -2.90 29.75
C ASN A 29 -22.07 -1.84 30.84
N GLU A 30 -23.17 -1.40 31.45
CA GLU A 30 -23.15 -0.43 32.56
C GLU A 30 -22.56 -1.01 33.84
N GLU A 31 -22.63 -2.34 34.01
CA GLU A 31 -22.28 -2.99 35.27
C GLU A 31 -20.82 -3.42 35.35
N SER A 32 -20.16 -3.72 34.22
CA SER A 32 -18.77 -4.21 34.23
C SER A 32 -17.73 -3.14 34.55
N LEU A 33 -18.08 -1.86 34.45
CA LEU A 33 -17.20 -0.72 34.66
C LEU A 33 -17.86 0.22 35.68
N LEU A 34 -17.40 0.14 36.93
CA LEU A 34 -17.74 1.08 38.01
C LEU A 34 -17.17 2.48 37.68
N LEU A 35 -17.79 3.16 36.72
CA LEU A 35 -17.48 4.54 36.35
C LEU A 35 -18.63 5.46 36.80
N SER A 36 -18.27 6.61 37.36
CA SER A 36 -19.22 7.69 37.57
C SER A 36 -19.85 8.13 36.24
N LYS A 37 -21.14 8.45 36.24
CA LYS A 37 -21.89 8.90 35.04
C LYS A 37 -21.18 10.05 34.30
N ALA A 38 -20.59 10.99 35.04
CA ALA A 38 -19.85 12.11 34.47
C ALA A 38 -18.57 11.68 33.71
N HIS A 39 -17.86 10.67 34.23
CA HIS A 39 -16.66 10.13 33.56
C HIS A 39 -17.03 9.35 32.31
N ARG A 40 -18.19 8.69 32.31
CA ARG A 40 -18.68 7.93 31.15
C ARG A 40 -19.06 8.86 29.99
N GLU A 41 -19.80 9.92 30.27
CA GLU A 41 -20.20 10.95 29.30
C GLU A 41 -18.98 11.64 28.65
N ASN A 42 -18.04 12.11 29.47
CA ASN A 42 -16.82 12.77 28.97
C ASN A 42 -15.88 11.78 28.26
N GLY A 43 -15.75 10.56 28.78
CA GLY A 43 -14.94 9.51 28.20
C GLY A 43 -15.41 9.10 26.81
N LYS A 44 -16.72 8.98 26.58
CA LYS A 44 -17.28 8.63 25.26
C LYS A 44 -16.86 9.60 24.17
N LYS A 45 -16.91 10.91 24.44
CA LYS A 45 -16.53 11.95 23.45
C LYS A 45 -15.05 11.84 23.09
N ALA A 46 -14.17 11.74 24.08
CA ALA A 46 -12.73 11.59 23.86
C ALA A 46 -12.40 10.32 23.08
N LEU A 47 -13.11 9.22 23.39
CA LEU A 47 -12.88 7.91 22.80
C LEU A 47 -13.33 7.85 21.32
N VAL A 48 -14.45 8.49 20.97
CA VAL A 48 -14.88 8.65 19.56
C VAL A 48 -13.86 9.46 18.76
N VAL A 49 -13.37 10.57 19.31
CA VAL A 49 -12.34 11.40 18.65
C VAL A 49 -11.06 10.61 18.43
N ALA A 50 -10.63 9.82 19.42
CA ALA A 50 -9.46 8.97 19.30
C ALA A 50 -9.63 7.92 18.19
N ILE A 51 -10.78 7.22 18.13
CA ILE A 51 -11.07 6.25 17.06
C ILE A 51 -10.99 6.91 15.68
N LEU A 52 -11.59 8.09 15.51
CA LEU A 52 -11.56 8.81 14.25
C LEU A 52 -10.13 9.19 13.84
N LEU A 53 -9.32 9.66 14.79
CA LEU A 53 -7.94 10.05 14.53
C LEU A 53 -7.10 8.86 14.07
N TYR A 54 -7.19 7.72 14.78
CA TYR A 54 -6.48 6.49 14.39
C TYR A 54 -7.01 5.93 13.07
N ALA A 55 -8.31 5.98 12.80
CA ALA A 55 -8.87 5.54 11.52
C ALA A 55 -8.35 6.38 10.34
N VAL A 56 -8.27 7.70 10.50
CA VAL A 56 -7.68 8.60 9.48
C VAL A 56 -6.21 8.28 9.28
N PHE A 57 -5.46 8.07 10.36
CA PHE A 57 -4.03 7.71 10.28
C PHE A 57 -3.82 6.38 9.54
N LEU A 58 -4.67 5.39 9.80
CA LEU A 58 -4.65 4.10 9.12
C LEU A 58 -4.84 4.26 7.60
N ILE A 59 -5.80 5.09 7.18
CA ILE A 59 -6.04 5.42 5.76
C ILE A 59 -4.79 6.04 5.13
N PHE A 60 -4.12 6.97 5.82
CA PHE A 60 -2.87 7.55 5.34
C PHE A 60 -1.77 6.50 5.17
N LEU A 61 -1.61 5.57 6.12
CA LEU A 61 -0.62 4.50 6.04
C LEU A 61 -0.87 3.56 4.86
N PHE A 62 -2.13 3.17 4.63
CA PHE A 62 -2.51 2.35 3.47
C PHE A 62 -2.29 3.08 2.15
N THR A 63 -2.67 4.36 2.08
CA THR A 63 -2.45 5.20 0.91
C THR A 63 -0.96 5.34 0.60
N TYR A 64 -0.14 5.59 1.63
CA TYR A 64 1.31 5.66 1.50
C TYR A 64 1.92 4.33 1.01
N LYS A 65 1.46 3.20 1.57
CA LYS A 65 1.87 1.86 1.13
C LYS A 65 1.53 1.63 -0.35
N ALA A 66 0.32 1.97 -0.76
CA ALA A 66 -0.14 1.83 -2.14
C ALA A 66 0.65 2.73 -3.10
N TYR A 67 0.89 3.99 -2.73
CA TYR A 67 1.69 4.93 -3.50
C TYR A 67 3.13 4.43 -3.70
N LYS A 68 3.77 3.95 -2.62
CA LYS A 68 5.12 3.41 -2.69
C LYS A 68 5.20 2.15 -3.56
N ASN A 69 4.21 1.28 -3.50
CA ASN A 69 4.11 0.10 -4.36
C ASN A 69 3.97 0.49 -5.84
N LYS A 70 3.10 1.46 -6.16
CA LYS A 70 2.98 2.00 -7.52
C LYS A 70 4.31 2.60 -8.01
N ARG A 71 4.99 3.42 -7.21
CA ARG A 71 6.30 4.00 -7.56
C ARG A 71 7.36 2.92 -7.81
N LYS A 72 7.39 1.86 -7.01
CA LYS A 72 8.29 0.72 -7.22
C LYS A 72 7.99 -0.02 -8.54
N LEU A 73 6.70 -0.19 -8.86
CA LEU A 73 6.25 -0.79 -10.12
C LEU A 73 6.72 0.07 -11.31
N TYR A 74 6.44 1.39 -11.29
CA TYR A 74 6.88 2.32 -12.33
C TYR A 74 8.41 2.32 -12.51
N ASN A 75 9.19 2.38 -11.44
CA ASN A 75 10.65 2.31 -11.55
C ASN A 75 11.12 0.99 -12.18
N ASN A 76 10.51 -0.14 -11.81
CA ASN A 76 10.88 -1.45 -12.37
C ASN A 76 10.55 -1.57 -13.87
N PHE A 77 9.44 -0.99 -14.34
CA PHE A 77 9.06 -1.04 -15.76
C PHE A 77 9.78 -0.01 -16.62
N PHE A 78 9.93 1.23 -16.15
CA PHE A 78 10.45 2.33 -16.97
C PHE A 78 11.96 2.54 -16.83
N MET A 79 12.55 2.29 -15.65
CA MET A 79 14.01 2.45 -15.49
C MET A 79 14.83 1.22 -15.91
N LYS A 80 14.22 0.03 -16.04
CA LYS A 80 14.92 -1.14 -16.62
C LYS A 80 15.34 -0.92 -18.08
N LYS A 81 14.77 0.04 -18.81
CA LYS A 81 15.25 0.41 -20.15
C LYS A 81 16.69 0.96 -20.17
N ARG A 82 17.26 1.39 -19.04
CA ARG A 82 18.70 1.75 -18.97
C ARG A 82 19.63 0.53 -19.06
N ASN A 83 19.15 -0.66 -18.68
CA ASN A 83 19.89 -1.92 -18.73
C ASN A 83 19.28 -2.91 -19.75
N ALA A 84 18.36 -2.48 -20.60
CA ALA A 84 18.06 -3.24 -21.80
C ALA A 84 19.38 -3.35 -22.58
N PRO A 85 19.77 -4.55 -23.08
CA PRO A 85 20.97 -4.67 -23.87
C PRO A 85 20.88 -3.58 -24.95
N ARG A 86 21.88 -2.70 -25.01
CA ARG A 86 22.07 -1.90 -26.22
C ARG A 86 22.11 -2.94 -27.32
N TYR A 87 21.08 -2.99 -28.16
CA TYR A 87 21.17 -3.72 -29.41
C TYR A 87 22.43 -3.16 -30.06
N VAL A 88 23.47 -3.98 -30.06
CA VAL A 88 24.71 -3.67 -30.74
C VAL A 88 24.27 -3.52 -32.18
N GLN A 89 24.21 -2.28 -32.66
CA GLN A 89 24.24 -2.04 -34.10
C GLN A 89 25.60 -2.57 -34.54
N LEU A 90 25.61 -3.86 -34.90
CA LEU A 90 26.70 -4.44 -35.67
C LEU A 90 26.85 -3.53 -36.88
N ALA A 91 28.06 -3.01 -37.09
CA ALA A 91 28.36 -2.20 -38.25
C ALA A 91 27.91 -2.99 -39.48
N SER A 92 26.90 -2.47 -40.18
CA SER A 92 26.30 -3.09 -41.34
C SER A 92 27.28 -3.04 -42.51
N ASN A 93 28.23 -3.96 -42.52
CA ASN A 93 29.07 -4.27 -43.67
C ASN A 93 28.47 -5.44 -44.44
N TYR A 94 27.19 -5.36 -44.83
CA TYR A 94 26.61 -6.32 -45.77
C TYR A 94 25.66 -5.58 -46.72
N LEU A 95 26.19 -5.21 -47.89
CA LEU A 95 25.40 -5.19 -49.11
C LEU A 95 25.01 -6.64 -49.39
N SER A 96 23.78 -7.04 -49.09
CA SER A 96 23.22 -8.31 -49.54
C SER A 96 21.76 -8.11 -49.88
N ALA A 97 21.50 -8.00 -51.19
CA ALA A 97 20.20 -7.81 -51.80
C ALA A 97 19.35 -9.10 -51.78
N THR A 98 18.98 -9.59 -50.60
CA THR A 98 18.11 -10.76 -50.44
C THR A 98 17.19 -10.58 -49.23
N ASP A 99 16.22 -9.69 -49.40
CA ASP A 99 15.17 -9.31 -48.42
C ASP A 99 14.02 -10.34 -48.30
N GLU A 100 14.19 -11.59 -48.74
CA GLU A 100 13.08 -12.55 -48.77
C GLU A 100 13.07 -13.55 -47.60
N TYR A 101 14.15 -13.69 -46.84
CA TYR A 101 14.23 -14.74 -45.81
C TYR A 101 13.88 -14.29 -44.38
N GLU A 102 13.93 -13.00 -44.04
CA GLU A 102 13.60 -12.54 -42.67
C GLU A 102 12.10 -12.28 -42.44
N GLN A 103 11.26 -12.28 -43.49
CA GLN A 103 9.80 -12.16 -43.33
C GLN A 103 9.11 -13.49 -42.98
N TYR A 104 9.79 -14.63 -43.10
CA TYR A 104 9.17 -15.95 -42.89
C TYR A 104 8.97 -16.33 -41.40
N GLU A 105 9.67 -15.65 -40.48
CA GLU A 105 9.51 -15.91 -39.03
C GLU A 105 8.43 -15.03 -38.37
N LEU A 106 8.00 -13.94 -39.03
CA LEU A 106 6.96 -13.03 -38.53
C LEU A 106 5.52 -13.48 -38.84
N SER A 107 5.33 -14.46 -39.72
CA SER A 107 4.01 -15.00 -40.09
C SER A 107 3.58 -16.23 -39.29
N LYS A 108 4.42 -16.72 -38.37
CA LYS A 108 4.16 -17.88 -37.51
C LYS A 108 3.72 -17.55 -36.07
N ILE A 109 3.57 -16.26 -35.73
CA ILE A 109 3.02 -15.81 -34.43
C ILE A 109 1.56 -15.40 -34.60
#